data_AF-A0A7S3JLG4-F1
#
_entry.id   AF-A0A7S3JLG4-F1
#
_cell.length_a   1.000
_cell.length_b   1.000
_cell.length_c   1.000
_cell.angle_alpha   90.00
_cell.angle_beta   90.00
_cell.angle_gamma   90.00
#
_symmetry.space_group_name_H-M   'P 1'
#
loop_
_entity.id
_entity.type
_entity.pdbx_description
1 polymer ?
#
loop_
_entity_poly.entity_id
_entity_poly.type
_entity_poly.pdbx_seq_one_letter_code
_entity_poly.pdbx_strand_id
1 'polypeptide(L)'
;MICISKLKTIYNHKKKVGYKFAEGDIKWENKIIFQMLFTALLGGILSGMVGLGGGVIFNPLLLEFGVNPLVSSATGMYMVMLATLSSSILFTMEGKMNFPFAIWFGIFMCFATIIGIRSVDKAIRKYGRPSLIVIILAAVIIVGTIVTPVMSFSEIRKEYEQGISIFAFNSYC
;
A
#
# COMPACT_ATOMS: atom_id res chain seq x y z
N MET A 1 3.53 -9.74 -24.84
CA MET A 1 4.86 -9.87 -25.49
C MET A 1 5.31 -8.61 -26.26
N ILE A 2 4.40 -7.88 -26.91
CA ILE A 2 4.72 -6.70 -27.75
C ILE A 2 5.41 -5.54 -26.98
N CYS A 3 5.03 -5.32 -25.71
CA CYS A 3 5.59 -4.22 -24.90
C CYS A 3 7.09 -4.41 -24.56
N ILE A 4 7.52 -5.65 -24.28
CA ILE A 4 8.91 -5.97 -23.91
C ILE A 4 9.87 -5.74 -25.08
N SER A 5 9.48 -6.16 -26.29
CA SER A 5 10.29 -5.94 -27.50
C SER A 5 10.48 -4.44 -27.80
N LYS A 6 9.43 -3.64 -27.59
CA LYS A 6 9.49 -2.18 -27.73
C LYS A 6 10.44 -1.53 -26.72
N LEU A 7 10.36 -1.92 -25.44
CA LEU A 7 11.25 -1.44 -24.37
C LEU A 7 12.72 -1.73 -24.69
N LYS A 8 13.02 -2.94 -25.17
CA LYS A 8 14.37 -3.35 -25.52
C LYS A 8 14.93 -2.58 -26.73
N THR A 9 14.08 -2.33 -27.73
CA THR A 9 14.42 -1.52 -28.90
C THR A 9 14.76 -0.09 -28.49
N ILE A 10 13.94 0.53 -27.62
CA ILE A 10 14.16 1.88 -27.11
C ILE A 10 15.44 1.97 -26.26
N TYR A 11 15.67 0.99 -25.37
CA TYR A 11 16.89 0.95 -24.56
C TYR A 11 18.15 0.84 -25.42
N ASN A 12 18.14 -0.04 -26.41
CA ASN A 12 19.26 -0.20 -27.35
C ASN A 12 19.46 1.07 -28.19
N HIS A 13 18.39 1.77 -28.56
CA HIS A 13 18.48 3.04 -29.28
C HIS A 13 19.06 4.15 -28.41
N LYS A 14 18.64 4.26 -27.14
CA LYS A 14 19.21 5.21 -26.17
C LYS A 14 20.70 4.94 -25.91
N LYS A 15 21.08 3.65 -25.84
CA LYS A 15 22.48 3.23 -25.72
C LYS A 15 23.32 3.61 -26.95
N LYS A 16 22.77 3.46 -28.16
CA LYS A 16 23.42 3.85 -29.43
C LYS A 16 23.62 5.37 -29.56
N VAL A 17 22.72 6.17 -29.01
CA VAL A 17 22.76 7.64 -29.06
C VAL A 17 23.65 8.22 -27.93
N GLY A 18 24.29 7.37 -27.11
CA GLY A 18 25.17 7.83 -26.04
C GLY A 18 24.45 8.60 -24.93
N TYR A 19 23.16 8.28 -24.70
CA TYR A 19 22.36 8.93 -23.68
C TYR A 19 22.98 8.72 -22.28
N LYS A 20 23.20 9.80 -21.54
CA LYS A 20 23.63 9.73 -20.13
C LYS A 20 22.45 9.29 -19.29
N PHE A 21 22.44 8.04 -18.88
CA PHE A 21 21.46 7.51 -17.93
C PHE A 21 21.59 8.25 -16.60
N ALA A 22 20.44 8.65 -16.04
CA ALA A 22 20.39 9.28 -14.73
C ALA A 22 20.61 8.24 -13.62
N GLU A 23 21.04 8.71 -12.46
CA GLU A 23 21.22 7.87 -11.27
C GLU A 23 19.84 7.31 -10.84
N GLY A 24 19.65 6.02 -11.09
CA GLY A 24 18.41 5.28 -10.83
C GLY A 24 17.62 4.83 -12.07
N ASP A 25 18.22 4.92 -13.27
CA ASP A 25 17.66 4.31 -14.48
C ASP A 25 17.77 2.78 -14.45
N ILE A 26 16.64 2.10 -14.70
CA ILE A 26 16.56 0.65 -14.77
C ILE A 26 17.32 0.14 -16.01
N LYS A 27 18.29 -0.76 -15.80
CA LYS A 27 18.96 -1.48 -16.90
C LYS A 27 18.04 -2.58 -17.41
N TRP A 28 17.52 -2.40 -18.62
CA TRP A 28 16.55 -3.33 -19.23
C TRP A 28 17.22 -4.60 -19.76
N GLU A 29 17.69 -5.46 -18.85
CA GLU A 29 18.15 -6.81 -19.16
C GLU A 29 17.02 -7.83 -19.12
N ASN A 30 17.14 -8.92 -19.90
CA ASN A 30 16.10 -9.97 -19.98
C ASN A 30 15.73 -10.54 -18.60
N LYS A 31 16.72 -10.74 -17.73
CA LYS A 31 16.51 -11.29 -16.39
C LYS A 31 15.72 -10.32 -15.51
N ILE A 32 16.07 -9.03 -15.54
CA ILE A 32 15.40 -7.98 -14.77
C ILE A 32 13.97 -7.78 -15.25
N ILE A 33 13.72 -7.78 -16.56
CA ILE A 33 12.37 -7.67 -17.13
C ILE A 33 11.48 -8.82 -16.65
N PHE A 34 12.00 -10.05 -16.68
CA PHE A 34 11.24 -11.22 -16.24
C PHE A 34 10.98 -11.20 -14.73
N GLN A 35 12.00 -10.85 -13.93
CA GLN A 35 11.86 -10.70 -12.48
C GLN A 35 10.86 -9.60 -12.12
N MET A 36 10.92 -8.44 -12.77
CA MET A 36 10.00 -7.33 -12.56
C MET A 36 8.55 -7.72 -12.90
N LEU A 37 8.34 -8.43 -14.01
CA LEU A 37 7.01 -8.87 -14.41
C LEU A 37 6.43 -9.89 -13.41
N PHE A 38 7.24 -10.86 -13.00
CA PHE A 38 6.81 -11.90 -12.07
C PHE A 38 6.50 -11.33 -10.68
N THR A 39 7.38 -10.47 -10.17
CA THR A 39 7.22 -9.82 -8.87
C THR A 39 6.10 -8.79 -8.87
N ALA A 40 5.87 -8.07 -9.97
CA ALA A 40 4.71 -7.18 -10.11
C ALA A 40 3.39 -7.94 -10.15
N LEU A 41 3.34 -9.10 -10.80
CA LEU A 41 2.13 -9.94 -10.87
C LEU A 41 1.81 -10.55 -9.50
N LEU A 42 2.81 -11.16 -8.85
CA LEU A 42 2.66 -11.67 -7.49
C LEU A 42 2.34 -10.56 -6.49
N GLY A 43 3.07 -9.44 -6.55
CA GLY A 43 2.84 -8.28 -5.70
C GLY A 43 1.44 -7.69 -5.88
N GLY A 44 0.92 -7.67 -7.11
CA GLY A 44 -0.44 -7.25 -7.41
C GLY A 44 -1.50 -8.19 -6.81
N ILE A 45 -1.34 -9.50 -6.97
CA ILE A 45 -2.27 -10.49 -6.39
C ILE A 45 -2.26 -10.41 -4.87
N LEU A 46 -1.08 -10.44 -4.25
CA LEU A 46 -0.93 -10.35 -2.80
C LEU A 46 -1.46 -9.03 -2.26
N SER A 47 -1.17 -7.91 -2.93
CA SER A 47 -1.72 -6.61 -2.57
C SER A 47 -3.24 -6.56 -2.68
N GLY A 48 -3.82 -7.20 -3.69
CA GLY A 48 -5.27 -7.26 -3.88
C GLY A 48 -5.96 -8.04 -2.76
N MET A 49 -5.37 -9.18 -2.37
CA MET A 49 -5.87 -10.00 -1.26
C MET A 49 -5.77 -9.28 0.09
N VAL A 50 -4.66 -8.56 0.31
CA VAL A 50 -4.37 -7.89 1.59
C VAL A 50 -5.16 -6.57 1.73
N GLY A 51 -5.57 -5.94 0.62
CA GLY A 51 -6.41 -4.74 0.64
C GLY A 51 -5.72 -3.47 1.15
N LEU A 52 -4.44 -3.52 1.51
CA LEU A 52 -3.69 -2.36 2.04
C LEU A 52 -3.30 -1.31 0.98
N GLY A 53 -3.53 -1.60 -0.30
CA GLY A 53 -3.03 -0.80 -1.42
C GLY A 53 -1.53 -1.02 -1.62
N GLY A 54 -1.11 -1.53 -2.78
CA GLY A 54 0.18 -2.20 -3.00
C GLY A 54 1.45 -1.40 -2.75
N GLY A 55 1.38 -0.13 -2.35
CA GLY A 55 2.53 0.70 -2.04
C GLY A 55 3.50 0.07 -1.04
N VAL A 56 3.02 -0.67 -0.03
CA VAL A 56 3.90 -1.34 0.96
C VAL A 56 4.79 -2.41 0.32
N ILE A 57 4.30 -3.09 -0.73
CA ILE A 57 5.03 -4.17 -1.43
C ILE A 57 5.85 -3.59 -2.59
N PHE A 58 5.29 -2.67 -3.36
CA PHE A 58 5.93 -2.11 -4.55
C PHE A 58 7.05 -1.12 -4.24
N ASN A 59 7.01 -0.44 -3.10
CA ASN A 59 8.03 0.54 -2.73
C ASN A 59 9.42 -0.08 -2.47
N PRO A 60 9.57 -1.14 -1.65
CA PRO A 60 10.87 -1.82 -1.51
C PRO A 60 11.33 -2.48 -2.81
N LEU A 61 10.40 -3.03 -3.59
CA LEU A 61 10.70 -3.70 -4.86
C LEU A 61 11.25 -2.72 -5.91
N LEU A 62 10.72 -1.51 -6.00
CA LEU A 62 11.25 -0.45 -6.87
C LEU A 62 12.64 0.02 -6.41
N LEU A 63 12.89 0.06 -5.10
CA LEU A 63 14.22 0.36 -4.55
C LEU A 63 15.25 -0.74 -4.89
N GLU A 64 14.87 -2.02 -4.87
CA GLU A 64 15.74 -3.12 -5.30
C GLU A 64 16.14 -3.03 -6.78
N PHE A 65 15.24 -2.51 -7.63
CA PHE A 65 15.56 -2.24 -9.04
C PHE A 65 16.39 -0.97 -9.26
N GLY A 66 16.78 -0.29 -8.18
CA GLY A 66 17.63 0.90 -8.22
C GLY A 66 16.89 2.20 -8.55
N VAL A 67 15.55 2.21 -8.54
CA VAL A 67 14.77 3.42 -8.81
C VAL A 67 14.99 4.44 -7.70
N ASN A 68 15.05 5.72 -8.08
CA ASN A 68 15.19 6.82 -7.12
C ASN A 68 14.06 6.76 -6.06
N PRO A 69 14.39 6.80 -4.75
CA PRO A 69 13.42 6.68 -3.65
C PRO A 69 12.29 7.72 -3.71
N LEU A 70 12.55 8.91 -4.25
CA LEU A 70 11.52 9.94 -4.42
C LEU A 70 10.44 9.50 -5.41
N VAL A 71 10.84 8.92 -6.54
CA VAL A 71 9.92 8.45 -7.59
C VAL A 71 9.16 7.21 -7.11
N SER A 72 9.86 6.31 -6.41
CA SER A 72 9.26 5.11 -5.83
C SER A 72 8.19 5.46 -4.80
N SER A 73 8.50 6.36 -3.87
CA SER A 73 7.55 6.80 -2.85
C SER A 73 6.33 7.48 -3.45
N ALA A 74 6.51 8.36 -4.44
CA ALA A 74 5.39 9.01 -5.12
C ALA A 74 4.49 7.99 -5.83
N THR A 75 5.10 7.03 -6.53
CA THR A 75 4.38 5.95 -7.22
C THR A 75 3.59 5.09 -6.25
N GLY A 76 4.17 4.73 -5.10
CA GLY A 76 3.49 3.98 -4.04
C GLY A 76 2.24 4.70 -3.52
N MET A 77 2.33 6.02 -3.31
CA MET A 77 1.17 6.84 -2.89
C MET A 77 0.05 6.85 -3.93
N TYR A 78 0.39 6.97 -5.22
CA TYR A 78 -0.61 6.88 -6.30
C TYR A 78 -1.29 5.50 -6.35
N MET A 79 -0.55 4.42 -6.15
CA MET A 79 -1.13 3.07 -6.11
C MET A 79 -2.13 2.92 -4.95
N VAL A 80 -1.79 3.41 -3.75
CA VAL A 80 -2.69 3.38 -2.59
C VAL A 80 -3.95 4.23 -2.83
N MET A 81 -3.79 5.40 -3.44
CA MET A 81 -4.91 6.28 -3.80
C MET A 81 -5.89 5.59 -4.75
N LEU A 82 -5.39 4.97 -5.82
CA LEU A 82 -6.22 4.25 -6.79
C LEU A 82 -6.91 3.04 -6.16
N ALA A 83 -6.20 2.27 -5.34
CA ALA A 83 -6.79 1.12 -4.63
C ALA A 83 -7.93 1.56 -3.71
N THR A 84 -7.71 2.61 -2.92
CA THR A 84 -8.73 3.14 -1.99
C THR A 84 -9.94 3.69 -2.73
N LEU A 85 -9.72 4.33 -3.88
CA LEU A 85 -10.79 4.79 -4.76
C LEU A 85 -11.62 3.61 -5.28
N SER A 86 -10.97 2.55 -5.78
CA SER A 86 -11.64 1.33 -6.22
C SER A 86 -12.47 0.68 -5.11
N SER A 87 -11.92 0.56 -3.90
CA SER A 87 -12.66 0.04 -2.74
C SER A 87 -13.86 0.92 -2.38
N SER A 88 -13.70 2.25 -2.41
CA SER A 88 -14.79 3.19 -2.12
C SER A 88 -15.94 3.05 -3.12
N ILE A 89 -15.62 2.89 -4.40
CA ILE A 89 -16.62 2.65 -5.46
C ILE A 89 -17.33 1.33 -5.22
N LEU A 90 -16.59 0.26 -4.89
CA LEU A 90 -17.18 -1.06 -4.62
C LEU A 90 -18.17 -1.02 -3.45
N PHE A 91 -17.80 -0.38 -2.33
CA PHE A 91 -18.70 -0.20 -1.18
C PHE A 91 -19.93 0.66 -1.50
N THR A 92 -19.78 1.60 -2.43
CA THR A 92 -20.91 2.40 -2.92
C THR A 92 -21.86 1.56 -3.76
N MET A 93 -21.34 0.71 -4.65
CA MET A 93 -22.16 -0.19 -5.49
C MET A 93 -22.90 -1.23 -4.66
N GLU A 94 -22.30 -1.71 -3.57
CA GLU A 94 -22.92 -2.62 -2.61
C GLU A 94 -24.04 -1.96 -1.77
N GLY A 95 -24.25 -0.64 -1.86
CA GLY A 95 -25.29 0.07 -1.10
C GLY A 95 -25.07 0.12 0.42
N LYS A 96 -23.92 -0.36 0.91
CA LYS A 96 -23.57 -0.42 2.34
C LYS A 96 -22.92 0.87 2.85
N MET A 97 -22.67 1.86 2.00
CA MET A 97 -21.97 3.09 2.35
C MET A 97 -22.95 4.16 2.86
N ASN A 98 -22.83 4.53 4.13
CA ASN A 98 -23.50 5.69 4.69
C ASN A 98 -22.74 6.98 4.32
N PHE A 99 -23.16 7.65 3.24
CA PHE A 99 -22.52 8.84 2.67
C PHE A 99 -22.18 9.96 3.67
N PRO A 100 -23.09 10.42 4.56
CA PRO A 100 -22.77 11.48 5.51
C PRO A 100 -21.66 11.08 6.50
N PHE A 101 -21.60 9.81 6.91
CA PHE A 101 -20.52 9.32 7.77
C PHE A 101 -19.19 9.26 7.02
N ALA A 102 -19.19 8.79 5.77
CA ALA A 102 -18.00 8.71 4.94
C ALA A 102 -17.36 10.08 4.68
N ILE A 103 -18.17 11.12 4.41
CA ILE A 103 -17.68 12.48 4.20
C ILE A 103 -17.07 13.05 5.49
N TRP A 104 -17.76 12.90 6.62
CA TRP A 104 -17.25 13.39 7.91
C TRP A 104 -15.91 12.73 8.28
N PHE A 105 -15.82 11.41 8.11
CA PHE A 105 -14.60 10.67 8.35
C PHE A 105 -13.47 11.03 7.38
N GLY A 106 -13.80 11.26 6.10
CA GLY A 106 -12.83 11.70 5.09
C GLY A 106 -12.19 13.05 5.43
N ILE A 107 -12.98 14.02 5.90
CA ILE A 107 -12.48 15.32 6.35
C ILE A 107 -11.56 15.13 7.56
N PHE A 108 -11.99 14.35 8.56
CA PHE A 108 -11.19 14.07 9.75
C PHE A 108 -9.84 13.42 9.41
N MET A 109 -9.85 12.43 8.51
CA MET A 109 -8.64 11.76 8.04
C MET A 109 -7.69 12.69 7.27
N CYS A 110 -8.23 13.64 6.49
CA CYS A 110 -7.41 14.63 5.80
C CYS A 110 -6.65 15.51 6.80
N PHE A 111 -7.35 16.03 7.82
CA PHE A 111 -6.71 16.80 8.90
C PHE A 111 -5.69 15.97 9.67
N ALA A 112 -6.05 14.75 10.07
CA ALA A 112 -5.16 13.85 10.80
C ALA A 112 -3.88 13.55 9.99
N THR A 113 -3.98 13.32 8.69
CA THR A 113 -2.84 13.05 7.80
C THR A 113 -1.91 14.26 7.70
N ILE A 114 -2.45 15.46 7.50
CA ILE A 114 -1.66 16.69 7.42
C ILE A 114 -0.90 16.94 8.74
N ILE A 115 -1.59 16.77 9.87
CA ILE A 115 -1.00 16.94 11.21
C ILE A 115 0.06 15.85 11.44
N GLY A 116 -0.21 14.61 11.06
CA GLY A 116 0.70 13.48 11.18
C GLY A 116 2.00 13.69 10.42
N ILE A 117 1.93 13.99 9.12
CA ILE A 117 3.11 14.23 8.27
C ILE A 117 3.93 15.39 8.83
N ARG A 118 3.28 16.53 9.17
CA ARG A 118 3.99 17.68 9.75
C ARG A 118 4.64 17.37 11.09
N SER A 119 3.98 16.58 11.93
CA SER A 119 4.51 16.21 13.25
C SER A 119 5.72 15.29 13.11
N VAL A 120 5.65 14.33 12.19
CA VAL A 120 6.76 13.41 11.88
C VAL A 120 7.95 14.18 11.31
N ASP A 121 7.75 15.06 10.33
CA ASP A 121 8.82 15.89 9.77
C ASP A 121 9.46 16.78 10.84
N LYS A 122 8.66 17.39 11.70
CA LYS A 122 9.15 18.23 12.81
C LYS A 122 9.94 17.41 13.82
N ALA A 123 9.50 16.18 14.12
CA ALA A 123 10.21 15.27 15.01
C ALA A 123 11.56 14.82 14.40
N ILE A 124 11.59 14.47 13.12
CA ILE A 124 12.82 14.09 12.41
C ILE A 124 13.83 15.24 12.44
N ARG A 125 13.39 16.47 12.14
CA ARG A 125 14.27 17.66 12.16
C ARG A 125 14.79 17.99 13.57
N LYS A 126 14.01 17.74 14.62
CA LYS A 126 14.40 18.04 16.00
C LYS A 126 15.42 17.05 16.57
N TYR A 127 15.29 15.76 16.23
CA TYR A 127 16.13 14.71 16.81
C TYR A 127 17.26 14.24 15.88
N GLY A 128 17.22 14.55 14.59
CA GLY A 128 18.30 14.31 13.64
C GLY A 128 18.68 12.83 13.41
N ARG A 129 17.84 11.87 13.87
CA ARG A 129 18.10 10.44 13.76
C ARG A 129 16.97 9.72 13.01
N PRO A 130 17.26 8.96 11.94
CA PRO A 130 16.25 8.23 11.17
C PRO A 130 15.60 7.07 11.95
N SER A 131 16.20 6.62 13.06
CA SER A 131 15.68 5.54 13.91
C SER A 131 14.31 5.83 14.54
N LEU A 132 13.92 7.10 14.64
CA LEU A 132 12.60 7.49 15.17
C LEU A 132 11.44 7.00 14.31
N ILE A 133 11.61 6.92 12.99
CA ILE A 133 10.57 6.43 12.08
C ILE A 133 10.23 4.98 12.41
N VAL A 134 11.26 4.15 12.65
CA VAL A 134 11.09 2.73 12.99
C VAL A 134 10.40 2.57 14.34
N ILE A 135 10.74 3.40 15.34
CA ILE A 135 10.11 3.37 16.67
C ILE A 135 8.62 3.76 16.58
N ILE A 136 8.28 4.78 15.80
CA ILE A 136 6.89 5.20 15.60
C ILE A 136 6.11 4.10 14.87
N LEU A 137 6.66 3.51 13.82
CA LEU A 137 6.02 2.40 13.10
C LEU A 137 5.80 1.19 14.01
N ALA A 138 6.80 0.82 14.82
CA ALA A 138 6.67 -0.26 15.78
C ALA A 138 5.57 0.03 16.81
N ALA A 139 5.49 1.27 17.32
CA ALA A 139 4.44 1.66 18.26
C ALA A 139 3.04 1.54 17.63
N VAL A 140 2.85 1.99 16.38
CA VAL A 140 1.57 1.86 15.67
C VAL A 140 1.19 0.39 15.48
N ILE A 141 2.15 -0.47 15.12
CA ILE A 141 1.92 -1.92 14.98
C ILE A 141 1.48 -2.52 16.31
N ILE A 142 2.19 -2.22 17.41
CA ILE A 142 1.85 -2.73 18.75
C ILE A 142 0.44 -2.32 19.16
N VAL A 143 0.09 -1.03 18.98
CA VAL A 143 -1.26 -0.54 19.28
C VAL A 143 -2.30 -1.24 18.40
N GLY A 144 -2.03 -1.39 17.10
CA GLY A 144 -2.90 -2.11 16.18
C GLY A 144 -3.14 -3.56 16.61
N THR A 145 -2.07 -4.28 16.97
CA THR A 145 -2.14 -5.67 17.46
C THR A 145 -2.91 -5.81 18.78
N ILE A 146 -2.97 -4.77 19.61
CA ILE A 146 -3.76 -4.79 20.85
C ILE A 146 -5.22 -4.44 20.59
N VAL A 147 -5.50 -3.47 19.72
CA VAL A 147 -6.86 -2.99 19.48
C VAL A 147 -7.70 -4.02 18.72
N THR A 148 -7.11 -4.74 17.74
CA THR A 148 -7.85 -5.74 16.96
C THR A 148 -8.46 -6.86 17.81
N PRO A 149 -7.73 -7.57 18.70
CA PRO A 149 -8.33 -8.61 19.53
C PRO A 149 -9.32 -8.05 20.55
N VAL A 150 -9.13 -6.82 21.04
CA VAL A 150 -10.09 -6.18 21.97
C VAL A 150 -11.44 -5.96 21.29
N MET A 151 -11.43 -5.45 20.05
CA MET A 151 -12.65 -5.28 19.26
C MET A 151 -13.29 -6.63 18.93
N SER A 152 -12.51 -7.61 18.47
CA SER A 152 -13.00 -8.96 18.20
C SER A 152 -13.61 -9.63 19.42
N PHE A 153 -13.00 -9.47 20.60
CA PHE A 153 -13.55 -10.01 21.85
C PHE A 153 -14.89 -9.35 22.22
N SER A 154 -15.02 -8.04 21.94
CA SER A 154 -16.27 -7.32 22.21
C SER A 154 -17.43 -7.76 21.29
N GLU A 155 -17.13 -8.14 20.05
CA GLU A 155 -18.12 -8.69 19.10
C GLU A 155 -18.54 -10.11 19.51
N ILE A 156 -17.57 -10.98 19.83
CA ILE A 156 -17.83 -12.35 20.31
C ILE A 156 -18.71 -12.32 21.56
N ARG A 157 -18.48 -11.37 22.47
CA ARG A 157 -19.31 -11.22 23.68
C ARG A 157 -20.76 -10.85 23.36
N LYS A 158 -20.99 -9.97 22.38
CA LYS A 158 -22.33 -9.58 21.94
C LYS A 158 -23.07 -10.73 21.23
N GLU A 159 -22.35 -11.51 20.41
CA GLU A 159 -22.93 -12.67 19.73
C GLU A 159 -23.27 -13.80 20.71
N TYR A 160 -22.47 -13.97 21.77
CA TYR A 160 -22.76 -14.90 22.86
C TYR A 160 -24.04 -14.51 23.62
N GLU A 161 -24.25 -13.22 23.89
CA GLU A 161 -25.47 -12.72 24.56
C GLU A 161 -26.73 -12.85 23.70
N GLN A 162 -26.60 -12.92 22.37
CA GLN A 162 -27.71 -13.15 21.44
C GLN A 162 -28.05 -14.64 21.25
N GLY A 163 -27.37 -15.54 21.95
CA GLY A 163 -27.68 -16.98 21.94
C GLY A 163 -27.35 -17.68 20.62
N ILE A 164 -26.55 -17.05 19.75
CA ILE A 164 -26.10 -17.63 18.49
C ILE A 164 -24.97 -18.61 18.83
N SER A 165 -25.13 -19.87 18.43
CA SER A 165 -24.08 -20.87 18.64
C SER A 165 -22.87 -20.52 17.77
N ILE A 166 -21.82 -20.05 18.41
CA ILE A 166 -20.49 -19.71 17.84
C ILE A 166 -19.86 -20.86 17.01
N PHE A 167 -20.39 -22.07 17.13
CA PHE A 167 -19.97 -23.28 16.41
C PHE A 167 -21.04 -23.88 15.49
N ALA A 168 -22.20 -23.24 15.33
CA ALA A 168 -23.17 -23.68 14.32
C ALA A 168 -22.68 -23.28 12.93
N PHE A 169 -21.90 -24.18 12.32
CA PHE A 169 -21.82 -24.27 10.88
C PHE A 169 -23.23 -24.55 10.37
N ASN A 170 -24.00 -23.50 10.14
CA ASN A 170 -25.25 -23.63 9.44
C ASN A 170 -24.90 -24.18 8.05
N SER A 171 -25.55 -25.30 7.69
CA SER A 171 -25.37 -25.95 6.40
C SER A 171 -25.47 -24.91 5.29
N TYR A 172 -24.48 -24.87 4.40
CA TYR A 172 -24.56 -24.08 3.17
C TYR A 172 -25.82 -24.51 2.41
N CYS A 173 -26.82 -23.63 2.36
CA CYS A 173 -27.91 -23.62 1.39
C CYS A 173 -27.85 -22.29 0.67
#